data_AF-A0A254RWH0-F1
#
_entry.id   AF-A0A254RWH0-F1
#
_cell.length_a   1.000
_cell.length_b   1.000
_cell.length_c   1.000
_cell.angle_alpha   90.00
_cell.angle_beta   90.00
_cell.angle_gamma   90.00
#
_symmetry.space_group_name_H-M   'P 1'
#
loop_
_entity.id
_entity.type
_entity.pdbx_description
1 polymer ?
#
loop_
_entity_poly.entity_id
_entity_poly.type
_entity_poly.pdbx_seq_one_letter_code
_entity_poly.pdbx_strand_id
1 'polypeptide(L)'
;MKYPLLKSLLALGTIGLACSCSEKSPTNKDGEVSFVPCEDALYLIKEGYIILQDFRVTDINGNQVGTAYPVQFTNYVIIKDLNQVNLVNQVDLSDPKRVKTLPGDPTKCSVVPPSTQVTSCVNAWYLAADKNFLIYDDYTVTDEAGATAGIWNFVPNSTSTIFISDLSGNLLVNNINLTSLPIISGDGIFYTITEPAFLHIDNTGRYLIYSDLSVTDPSGNLVGSFDIATGTIKSKANGATITQADLSKLPLLTPDSKCAYYIPPVIPSSSSVYVPPIVSSSSAYVPPVQSSSSANPPKSSSSQVKSSSSSQPKSSSSAPVTGQCPSIKVKSGGKSGSGWATRYWDCCKPHCSWPEHANGNYSRQCTNKGKNESTDWGGGSVCSGGGLMTCTSQIPFTIDGCNEMGFAFAAVPASDGGSCGKCYQLTFTGKGKYSTDDNHRSIKGKKLIIMTTNIGGDVQQGQFDIMIPGGGVGMFNGCSSMGWGPQGEQYGGLLSDCEKESNYKPTATLKCYKNKCESVFSSDSEAKKGCLFLANFMSGAGNPLHDYVEVECPEVLKAKY
;
A
#
# COMPACT_ATOMS: atom_id res chain seq x y z
N MET A 1 20.50 63.61 -47.62
CA MET A 1 19.16 64.26 -47.59
C MET A 1 18.77 64.33 -46.11
N LYS A 2 18.79 65.51 -45.47
CA LYS A 2 17.65 66.44 -45.29
C LYS A 2 16.46 65.83 -44.50
N TYR A 3 16.42 66.20 -43.21
CA TYR A 3 15.33 66.26 -42.22
C TYR A 3 14.07 67.06 -42.69
N PRO A 4 13.00 67.34 -41.89
CA PRO A 4 12.68 67.07 -40.45
C PRO A 4 11.24 66.46 -40.24
N LEU A 5 10.62 66.25 -39.06
CA LEU A 5 10.10 67.16 -37.99
C LEU A 5 9.70 66.33 -36.74
N LEU A 6 10.08 66.68 -35.49
CA LEU A 6 9.36 67.52 -34.48
C LEU A 6 7.95 66.99 -34.08
N LYS A 7 7.45 67.00 -32.82
CA LYS A 7 7.90 67.42 -31.45
C LYS A 7 6.97 66.69 -30.43
N SER A 8 7.33 66.45 -29.17
CA SER A 8 7.26 67.46 -28.08
C SER A 8 8.03 67.04 -26.81
N LEU A 9 8.42 68.03 -26.00
CA LEU A 9 9.09 67.89 -24.70
C LEU A 9 8.10 68.05 -23.54
N LEU A 10 8.42 67.45 -22.38
CA LEU A 10 8.40 68.01 -21.00
C LEU A 10 8.49 66.80 -20.04
N ALA A 11 9.63 66.37 -19.49
CA ALA A 11 10.62 67.07 -18.65
C ALA A 11 10.15 67.33 -17.20
N LEU A 12 10.37 66.34 -16.33
CA LEU A 12 10.62 66.40 -14.88
C LEU A 12 11.01 64.95 -14.47
N GLY A 13 12.11 64.66 -13.78
CA GLY A 13 13.12 65.56 -13.23
C GLY A 13 13.49 65.26 -11.78
N THR A 14 13.70 64.00 -11.40
CA THR A 14 14.27 63.63 -10.09
C THR A 14 15.29 62.50 -10.21
N ILE A 15 16.54 62.82 -9.82
CA ILE A 15 17.59 61.84 -9.56
C ILE A 15 17.36 61.32 -8.14
N GLY A 16 17.17 60.01 -7.99
CA GLY A 16 17.13 59.32 -6.70
C GLY A 16 18.28 58.33 -6.62
N LEU A 17 19.25 58.59 -5.74
CA LEU A 17 20.33 57.64 -5.44
C LEU A 17 19.77 56.36 -4.79
N ALA A 18 20.55 55.30 -4.93
CA ALA A 18 20.27 53.97 -4.39
C ALA A 18 19.81 53.95 -2.92
N CYS A 19 18.75 53.18 -2.66
CA CYS A 19 18.62 52.41 -1.43
C CYS A 19 18.43 50.94 -1.80
N SER A 20 19.41 50.11 -1.44
CA SER A 20 19.22 48.67 -1.32
C SER A 20 18.31 48.44 -0.11
N CYS A 21 17.00 48.29 -0.34
CA CYS A 21 16.08 47.84 0.67
C CYS A 21 16.25 46.32 0.85
N SER A 22 17.28 45.96 1.61
CA SER A 22 17.22 44.76 2.43
C SER A 22 16.10 44.97 3.44
N GLU A 23 14.88 44.56 3.08
CA GLU A 23 13.76 44.57 3.99
C GLU A 23 14.05 43.55 5.09
N LYS A 24 14.46 44.08 6.24
CA LYS A 24 14.53 43.32 7.49
C LYS A 24 13.14 42.76 7.77
N SER A 25 13.06 41.47 8.11
CA SER A 25 11.87 40.86 8.69
C SER A 25 11.27 41.75 9.78
N PRO A 26 9.93 41.81 9.91
CA PRO A 26 9.27 42.63 10.92
C PRO A 26 9.58 42.09 12.32
N THR A 27 10.67 42.55 12.93
CA THR A 27 11.01 42.28 14.32
C THR A 27 10.10 43.09 15.25
N ASN A 28 8.87 42.65 15.43
CA ASN A 28 8.07 43.08 16.57
C ASN A 28 8.65 42.43 17.83
N LYS A 29 8.84 43.23 18.89
CA LYS A 29 9.58 42.81 20.10
C LYS A 29 8.75 41.98 21.08
N ASP A 30 7.45 41.88 20.85
CA ASP A 30 6.51 41.12 21.66
C ASP A 30 5.71 40.21 20.71
N GLY A 31 5.73 38.90 20.97
CA GLY A 31 5.32 37.86 20.03
C GLY A 31 3.81 37.66 19.90
N GLU A 32 3.07 38.74 19.63
CA GLU A 32 1.62 38.71 19.40
C GLU A 32 1.34 38.41 17.92
N VAL A 33 0.87 37.19 17.65
CA VAL A 33 0.47 36.75 16.30
C VAL A 33 -0.98 37.17 16.07
N SER A 34 -1.24 38.01 15.06
CA SER A 34 -2.59 38.52 14.75
C SER A 34 -3.38 37.59 13.82
N PHE A 35 -2.70 36.79 13.01
CA PHE A 35 -3.28 35.78 12.14
C PHE A 35 -3.60 34.48 12.90
N VAL A 36 -4.82 33.98 12.75
CA VAL A 36 -5.22 32.66 13.23
C VAL A 36 -5.51 31.77 12.02
N PRO A 37 -4.73 30.70 11.79
CA PRO A 37 -4.92 29.77 10.66
C PRO A 37 -6.19 28.92 10.82
N CYS A 38 -6.67 28.28 9.75
CA CYS A 38 -7.77 27.32 9.79
C CYS A 38 -7.36 26.03 10.56
N GLU A 39 -6.14 25.56 10.32
CA GLU A 39 -5.53 24.37 10.93
C GLU A 39 -4.31 24.73 11.80
N ASP A 40 -3.84 23.80 12.64
CA ASP A 40 -2.64 24.00 13.46
C ASP A 40 -1.40 24.27 12.58
N ALA A 41 -0.70 25.37 12.83
CA ALA A 41 0.44 25.82 12.03
C ALA A 41 1.74 25.87 12.85
N LEU A 42 2.89 25.97 12.18
CA LEU A 42 4.19 26.14 12.82
C LEU A 42 4.65 27.60 12.73
N TYR A 43 4.68 28.29 13.86
CA TYR A 43 5.18 29.65 13.98
C TYR A 43 6.70 29.66 14.21
N LEU A 44 7.44 30.26 13.26
CA LEU A 44 8.86 30.53 13.36
C LEU A 44 9.11 31.84 14.12
N ILE A 45 9.40 31.72 15.41
CA ILE A 45 9.44 32.81 16.39
C ILE A 45 10.46 33.89 16.00
N LYS A 46 11.62 33.49 15.47
CA LYS A 46 12.73 34.40 15.16
C LYS A 46 12.58 35.06 13.79
N GLU A 47 12.05 34.32 12.83
CA GLU A 47 11.93 34.74 11.44
C GLU A 47 10.61 35.51 11.16
N GLY A 48 9.60 35.37 12.02
CA GLY A 48 8.31 36.08 11.89
C GLY A 48 7.38 35.47 10.84
N TYR A 49 7.51 34.17 10.59
CA TYR A 49 6.77 33.45 9.57
C TYR A 49 5.91 32.34 10.17
N ILE A 50 4.79 32.04 9.53
CA ILE A 50 3.90 30.93 9.88
C ILE A 50 3.91 29.95 8.70
N ILE A 51 4.23 28.69 8.97
CA ILE A 51 4.19 27.59 8.00
C ILE A 51 2.87 26.85 8.21
N LEU A 52 2.01 26.83 7.18
CA LEU A 52 0.77 26.07 7.15
C LEU A 52 1.04 24.59 6.81
N GLN A 53 0.07 23.71 7.06
CA GLN A 53 0.21 22.26 6.80
C GLN A 53 0.52 21.93 5.33
N ASP A 54 0.06 22.76 4.40
CA ASP A 54 0.32 22.64 2.95
C ASP A 54 1.63 23.30 2.48
N PHE A 55 2.50 23.65 3.43
CA PHE A 55 3.78 24.33 3.23
C PHE A 55 3.71 25.77 2.67
N ARG A 56 2.53 26.40 2.55
CA ARG A 56 2.48 27.86 2.36
C ARG A 56 3.09 28.57 3.56
N VAL A 57 3.80 29.66 3.29
CA VAL A 57 4.40 30.51 4.33
C VAL A 57 3.78 31.89 4.29
N THR A 58 3.23 32.31 5.43
CA THR A 58 2.64 33.64 5.62
C THR A 58 3.46 34.50 6.58
N ASP A 59 3.27 35.83 6.49
CA ASP A 59 3.65 36.74 7.57
C ASP A 59 2.72 36.58 8.79
N ILE A 60 3.06 37.24 9.90
CA ILE A 60 2.22 37.23 11.13
C ILE A 60 0.80 37.82 10.95
N ASN A 61 0.50 38.45 9.80
CA ASN A 61 -0.81 39.02 9.46
C ASN A 61 -1.61 38.13 8.48
N GLY A 62 -1.05 37.02 8.02
CA GLY A 62 -1.70 36.07 7.10
C GLY A 62 -1.43 36.33 5.61
N ASN A 63 -0.61 37.30 5.25
CA ASN A 63 -0.24 37.52 3.85
C ASN A 63 0.75 36.44 3.41
N GLN A 64 0.48 35.75 2.29
CA GLN A 64 1.43 34.76 1.76
C GLN A 64 2.71 35.46 1.28
N VAL A 65 3.85 35.04 1.84
CA VAL A 65 5.18 35.54 1.48
C VAL A 65 6.02 34.50 0.75
N GLY A 66 5.65 33.21 0.82
CA GLY A 66 6.47 32.15 0.25
C GLY A 66 5.95 30.72 0.41
N THR A 67 6.88 29.77 0.30
CA THR A 67 6.66 28.32 0.44
C THR A 67 7.84 27.68 1.18
N ALA A 68 7.56 26.71 2.04
CA ALA A 68 8.53 25.88 2.73
C ALA A 68 8.84 24.61 1.93
N TYR A 69 10.12 24.26 1.83
CA TYR A 69 10.61 23.09 1.11
C TYR A 69 11.26 22.13 2.10
N PRO A 70 10.65 20.97 2.42
CA PRO A 70 11.25 20.00 3.31
C PRO A 70 12.50 19.37 2.71
N VAL A 71 13.55 19.28 3.52
CA VAL A 71 14.80 18.59 3.17
C VAL A 71 14.62 17.11 3.50
N GLN A 72 14.60 16.27 2.45
CA GLN A 72 14.30 14.85 2.56
C GLN A 72 15.08 14.15 3.68
N PHE A 73 14.40 13.29 4.42
CA PHE A 73 14.94 12.50 5.55
C PHE A 73 15.46 13.33 6.74
N THR A 74 14.98 14.57 6.91
CA THR A 74 15.36 15.43 8.04
C THR A 74 14.17 16.28 8.54
N ASN A 75 14.31 16.87 9.74
CA ASN A 75 13.37 17.86 10.27
C ASN A 75 13.59 19.28 9.72
N TYR A 76 14.44 19.46 8.69
CA TYR A 76 14.79 20.78 8.17
C TYR A 76 13.87 21.22 7.04
N VAL A 77 13.52 22.51 7.01
CA VAL A 77 12.90 23.17 5.84
C VAL A 77 13.71 24.38 5.36
N ILE A 78 13.61 24.65 4.06
CA ILE A 78 14.11 25.85 3.39
C ILE A 78 12.89 26.71 3.03
N ILE A 79 12.85 27.99 3.41
CA ILE A 79 11.76 28.89 2.99
C ILE A 79 12.24 29.73 1.82
N LYS A 80 11.43 29.78 0.76
CA LYS A 80 11.63 30.68 -0.39
C LYS A 80 10.45 31.63 -0.55
N ASP A 81 10.71 32.80 -1.10
CA ASP A 81 9.68 33.75 -1.49
C ASP A 81 8.89 33.28 -2.73
N LEU A 82 7.87 34.06 -3.10
CA LEU A 82 7.06 33.81 -4.30
C LEU A 82 7.87 33.84 -5.62
N ASN A 83 9.08 34.41 -5.62
CA ASN A 83 10.01 34.46 -6.75
C ASN A 83 11.12 33.37 -6.68
N GLN A 84 10.98 32.38 -5.80
CA GLN A 84 11.94 31.29 -5.56
C GLN A 84 13.30 31.71 -4.97
N VAL A 85 13.40 32.89 -4.37
CA VAL A 85 14.58 33.37 -3.63
C VAL A 85 14.51 32.89 -2.17
N ASN A 86 15.60 32.36 -1.63
CA ASN A 86 15.64 31.87 -0.24
C ASN A 86 15.41 33.02 0.76
N LEU A 87 14.32 32.95 1.53
CA LEU A 87 14.07 33.79 2.72
C LEU A 87 14.76 33.20 3.96
N VAL A 88 14.70 31.87 4.12
CA VAL A 88 15.35 31.14 5.22
C VAL A 88 16.07 29.93 4.64
N ASN A 89 17.41 29.94 4.69
CA ASN A 89 18.22 28.87 4.10
C ASN A 89 18.02 27.50 4.76
N GLN A 90 17.78 27.47 6.07
CA GLN A 90 17.53 26.23 6.83
C GLN A 90 16.95 26.54 8.22
N VAL A 91 15.86 25.86 8.60
CA VAL A 91 15.33 25.84 9.98
C VAL A 91 14.95 24.42 10.38
N ASP A 92 15.33 24.03 11.60
CA ASP A 92 14.95 22.75 12.22
C ASP A 92 13.56 22.91 12.84
N LEU A 93 12.60 22.15 12.35
CA LEU A 93 11.22 22.17 12.87
C LEU A 93 11.09 21.53 14.27
N SER A 94 12.11 20.78 14.72
CA SER A 94 12.14 20.16 16.04
C SER A 94 12.78 21.01 17.14
N ASP A 95 13.26 22.22 16.85
CA ASP A 95 13.80 23.14 17.87
C ASP A 95 12.69 23.97 18.56
N PRO A 96 12.31 23.65 19.82
CA PRO A 96 11.22 24.34 20.53
C PRO A 96 11.57 25.78 20.92
N LYS A 97 12.82 26.24 20.70
CA LYS A 97 13.22 27.64 20.87
C LYS A 97 13.02 28.47 19.60
N ARG A 98 12.84 27.84 18.45
CA ARG A 98 12.59 28.49 17.16
C ARG A 98 11.17 28.29 16.66
N VAL A 99 10.56 27.15 16.98
CA VAL A 99 9.26 26.73 16.46
C VAL A 99 8.27 26.59 17.61
N LYS A 100 7.07 27.14 17.43
CA LYS A 100 5.90 26.91 18.27
C LYS A 100 4.75 26.41 17.41
N THR A 101 3.96 25.47 17.91
CA THR A 101 2.62 25.21 17.38
C THR A 101 1.73 26.42 17.65
N LEU A 102 1.10 26.94 16.60
CA LEU A 102 0.07 27.96 16.64
C LEU A 102 -1.28 27.24 16.42
N PRO A 103 -2.16 27.14 17.43
CA PRO A 103 -3.44 26.46 17.29
C PRO A 103 -4.34 27.10 16.23
N GLY A 104 -5.00 26.29 15.42
CA GLY A 104 -5.96 26.74 14.41
C GLY A 104 -7.33 27.13 14.98
N ASP A 105 -8.06 27.96 14.23
CA ASP A 105 -9.48 28.30 14.47
C ASP A 105 -10.30 27.88 13.23
N PRO A 106 -11.04 26.75 13.31
CA PRO A 106 -11.85 26.27 12.21
C PRO A 106 -12.95 27.24 11.74
N THR A 107 -13.30 28.27 12.53
CA THR A 107 -14.24 29.32 12.06
C THR A 107 -13.64 30.24 10.99
N LYS A 108 -12.34 30.11 10.72
CA LYS A 108 -11.62 30.82 9.63
C LYS A 108 -11.57 30.04 8.31
N CYS A 109 -11.93 28.76 8.31
CA CYS A 109 -11.97 27.96 7.09
C CYS A 109 -13.06 28.51 6.14
N SER A 110 -12.69 28.82 4.91
CA SER A 110 -13.59 29.46 3.94
C SER A 110 -14.45 28.43 3.22
N VAL A 111 -15.77 28.63 3.18
CA VAL A 111 -16.71 27.78 2.43
C VAL A 111 -16.62 28.09 0.93
N VAL A 112 -15.50 27.71 0.31
CA VAL A 112 -15.28 27.85 -1.13
C VAL A 112 -16.09 26.77 -1.86
N PRO A 113 -16.86 27.11 -2.91
CA PRO A 113 -17.51 26.09 -3.74
C PRO A 113 -16.47 25.15 -4.37
N PRO A 114 -16.75 23.84 -4.50
CA PRO A 114 -15.80 22.91 -5.09
C PRO A 114 -15.38 23.33 -6.50
N SER A 115 -14.11 23.07 -6.82
CA SER A 115 -13.61 23.16 -8.20
C SER A 115 -14.47 22.30 -9.13
N THR A 116 -14.66 22.75 -10.37
CA THR A 116 -15.49 22.04 -11.37
C THR A 116 -14.96 20.67 -11.79
N GLN A 117 -13.81 20.24 -11.25
CA GLN A 117 -13.19 18.93 -11.50
C GLN A 117 -13.43 17.91 -10.37
N VAL A 118 -13.99 18.31 -9.23
CA VAL A 118 -14.26 17.38 -8.12
C VAL A 118 -15.54 16.61 -8.40
N THR A 119 -15.42 15.29 -8.59
CA THR A 119 -16.55 14.37 -8.84
C THR A 119 -16.51 13.21 -7.87
N SER A 120 -17.68 12.70 -7.48
CA SER A 120 -17.78 11.46 -6.71
C SER A 120 -18.89 10.57 -7.26
N CYS A 121 -18.74 9.26 -7.06
CA CYS A 121 -19.68 8.22 -7.47
C CYS A 121 -20.93 8.17 -6.58
N VAL A 122 -20.83 8.66 -5.34
CA VAL A 122 -21.92 8.76 -4.35
C VAL A 122 -21.96 10.17 -3.76
N ASN A 123 -23.04 10.52 -3.06
CA ASN A 123 -23.15 11.83 -2.43
C ASN A 123 -22.08 12.00 -1.34
N ALA A 124 -21.43 13.16 -1.30
CA ALA A 124 -20.44 13.51 -0.29
C ALA A 124 -20.60 14.97 0.14
N TRP A 125 -20.37 15.27 1.42
CA TRP A 125 -20.15 16.65 1.86
C TRP A 125 -18.73 17.07 1.48
N TYR A 126 -18.61 18.25 0.87
CA TYR A 126 -17.32 18.83 0.50
C TYR A 126 -16.87 19.84 1.57
N LEU A 127 -15.68 19.61 2.13
CA LEU A 127 -15.03 20.49 3.08
C LEU A 127 -13.79 21.09 2.42
N ALA A 128 -13.84 22.39 2.14
CA ALA A 128 -12.66 23.18 1.78
C ALA A 128 -11.92 23.60 3.06
N ALA A 129 -10.69 23.13 3.22
CA ALA A 129 -9.74 23.53 4.26
C ALA A 129 -8.36 23.80 3.60
N ASP A 130 -7.23 23.64 4.31
CA ASP A 130 -5.92 23.72 3.65
C ASP A 130 -5.62 22.45 2.82
N LYS A 131 -6.31 21.33 3.13
CA LYS A 131 -6.59 20.22 2.19
C LYS A 131 -8.10 20.05 2.00
N ASN A 132 -8.55 19.79 0.77
CA ASN A 132 -9.95 19.52 0.46
C ASN A 132 -10.33 18.07 0.82
N PHE A 133 -11.48 17.88 1.47
CA PHE A 133 -11.99 16.57 1.88
C PHE A 133 -13.39 16.28 1.32
N LEU A 134 -13.60 15.02 0.94
CA LEU A 134 -14.91 14.44 0.66
C LEU A 134 -15.31 13.55 1.83
N ILE A 135 -16.44 13.88 2.46
CA ILE A 135 -16.95 13.23 3.65
C ILE A 135 -18.20 12.42 3.26
N TYR A 136 -18.20 11.12 3.54
CA TYR A 136 -19.26 10.19 3.11
C TYR A 136 -20.18 9.81 4.28
N ASP A 137 -21.41 9.38 4.00
CA ASP A 137 -22.37 8.93 5.02
C ASP A 137 -21.95 7.62 5.72
N ASP A 138 -21.06 6.84 5.11
CA ASP A 138 -20.49 5.59 5.65
C ASP A 138 -19.24 5.78 6.54
N TYR A 139 -19.09 6.95 7.15
CA TYR A 139 -18.01 7.34 8.07
C TYR A 139 -16.60 7.47 7.45
N THR A 140 -16.45 7.24 6.15
CA THR A 140 -15.17 7.42 5.46
C THR A 140 -14.93 8.87 5.05
N VAL A 141 -13.65 9.25 4.95
CA VAL A 141 -13.20 10.53 4.40
C VAL A 141 -12.12 10.26 3.35
N THR A 142 -12.27 10.87 2.18
CA THR A 142 -11.24 10.87 1.13
C THR A 142 -10.77 12.28 0.83
N ASP A 143 -9.69 12.39 0.06
CA ASP A 143 -9.41 13.62 -0.68
C ASP A 143 -10.18 13.67 -2.02
N GLU A 144 -9.92 14.70 -2.82
CA GLU A 144 -10.55 14.94 -4.13
C GLU A 144 -10.18 13.89 -5.20
N ALA A 145 -9.12 13.12 -4.99
CA ALA A 145 -8.79 11.96 -5.85
C ALA A 145 -9.53 10.68 -5.41
N GLY A 146 -10.29 10.72 -4.30
CA GLY A 146 -10.97 9.57 -3.75
C GLY A 146 -10.06 8.64 -2.93
N ALA A 147 -8.80 9.00 -2.69
CA ALA A 147 -7.89 8.24 -1.83
C ALA A 147 -8.27 8.41 -0.36
N THR A 148 -8.23 7.33 0.42
CA THR A 148 -8.73 7.36 1.81
C THR A 148 -7.82 8.19 2.69
N ALA A 149 -8.34 9.32 3.18
CA ALA A 149 -7.64 10.26 4.05
C ALA A 149 -7.86 9.94 5.54
N GLY A 150 -8.98 9.32 5.88
CA GLY A 150 -9.32 9.01 7.27
C GLY A 150 -10.77 8.58 7.46
N ILE A 151 -11.25 8.77 8.69
CA ILE A 151 -12.64 8.54 9.11
C ILE A 151 -13.18 9.77 9.82
N TRP A 152 -14.50 9.89 9.94
CA TRP A 152 -15.14 10.91 10.76
C TRP A 152 -16.06 10.32 11.82
N ASN A 153 -16.22 11.07 12.91
CA ASN A 153 -17.05 10.72 14.06
C ASN A 153 -17.79 11.95 14.57
N PHE A 154 -18.94 11.77 15.22
CA PHE A 154 -19.64 12.86 15.88
C PHE A 154 -18.84 13.39 17.09
N VAL A 155 -18.80 14.71 17.26
CA VAL A 155 -18.34 15.34 18.50
C VAL A 155 -19.29 14.91 19.63
N PRO A 156 -18.79 14.50 20.82
CA PRO A 156 -19.65 14.05 21.91
C PRO A 156 -20.75 15.06 22.26
N ASN A 157 -22.00 14.57 22.32
CA ASN A 157 -23.23 15.33 22.53
C ASN A 157 -23.67 16.25 21.37
N SER A 158 -23.11 16.11 20.16
CA SER A 158 -23.65 16.73 18.93
C SER A 158 -24.24 15.70 17.96
N THR A 159 -25.24 16.11 17.19
CA THR A 159 -25.90 15.32 16.13
C THR A 159 -25.63 15.83 14.72
N SER A 160 -24.91 16.95 14.58
CA SER A 160 -24.52 17.53 13.28
C SER A 160 -23.08 18.00 13.22
N THR A 161 -22.38 18.03 14.36
CA THR A 161 -20.97 18.42 14.46
C THR A 161 -20.09 17.18 14.50
N ILE A 162 -19.06 17.15 13.66
CA ILE A 162 -18.16 16.01 13.48
C ILE A 162 -16.70 16.43 13.62
N PHE A 163 -15.84 15.43 13.80
CA PHE A 163 -14.40 15.54 13.65
C PHE A 163 -13.89 14.47 12.69
N ILE A 164 -12.85 14.80 11.93
CA ILE A 164 -12.12 13.91 11.03
C ILE A 164 -10.82 13.51 11.73
N SER A 165 -10.51 12.23 11.71
CA SER A 165 -9.21 11.70 12.14
C SER A 165 -8.57 10.88 11.02
N ASP A 166 -7.24 10.87 10.95
CA ASP A 166 -6.49 10.02 10.03
C ASP A 166 -6.69 8.52 10.36
N LEU A 167 -6.14 7.65 9.51
CA LEU A 167 -6.19 6.20 9.72
C LEU A 167 -5.41 5.69 10.94
N SER A 168 -4.59 6.54 11.58
CA SER A 168 -3.89 6.27 12.83
C SER A 168 -4.63 6.79 14.07
N GLY A 169 -5.75 7.50 13.89
CA GLY A 169 -6.54 8.13 14.95
C GLY A 169 -6.09 9.53 15.36
N ASN A 170 -5.14 10.15 14.64
CA ASN A 170 -4.77 11.55 14.88
C ASN A 170 -5.86 12.48 14.36
N LEU A 171 -6.18 13.53 15.11
CA LEU A 171 -7.17 14.54 14.72
C LEU A 171 -6.67 15.34 13.52
N LEU A 172 -7.41 15.33 12.41
CA LEU A 172 -7.14 16.15 11.23
C LEU A 172 -7.93 17.47 11.28
N VAL A 173 -9.25 17.37 11.50
CA VAL A 173 -10.15 18.53 11.55
C VAL A 173 -11.21 18.30 12.62
N ASN A 174 -11.63 19.33 13.34
CA ASN A 174 -12.63 19.22 14.42
C ASN A 174 -13.76 20.25 14.25
N ASN A 175 -14.88 20.02 14.93
CA ASN A 175 -16.03 20.93 15.03
C ASN A 175 -16.70 21.28 13.68
N ILE A 176 -16.60 20.40 12.68
CA ILE A 176 -17.21 20.58 11.36
C ILE A 176 -18.73 20.41 11.49
N ASN A 177 -19.53 21.39 11.11
CA ASN A 177 -20.98 21.24 11.03
C ASN A 177 -21.38 20.74 9.62
N LEU A 178 -21.83 19.48 9.53
CA LEU A 178 -22.23 18.85 8.26
C LEU A 178 -23.37 19.59 7.55
N THR A 179 -24.28 20.23 8.30
CA THR A 179 -25.44 20.91 7.69
C THR A 179 -25.10 22.21 6.98
N SER A 180 -23.89 22.75 7.19
CA SER A 180 -23.37 23.93 6.50
C SER A 180 -22.45 23.61 5.31
N LEU A 181 -22.09 22.34 5.09
CA LEU A 181 -21.22 21.96 3.98
C LEU A 181 -22.02 21.78 2.67
N PRO A 182 -21.49 22.23 1.52
CA PRO A 182 -22.06 21.90 0.23
C PRO A 182 -21.98 20.38 -0.02
N ILE A 183 -23.00 19.83 -0.66
CA ILE A 183 -23.04 18.42 -1.06
C ILE A 183 -22.66 18.31 -2.54
N ILE A 184 -21.67 17.49 -2.84
CA ILE A 184 -21.40 17.01 -4.20
C ILE A 184 -22.33 15.83 -4.46
N SER A 185 -23.20 15.96 -5.45
CA SER A 185 -24.10 14.88 -5.87
C SER A 185 -23.32 13.77 -6.55
N GLY A 186 -23.56 12.54 -6.14
CA GLY A 186 -22.97 11.35 -6.76
C GLY A 186 -23.47 11.15 -8.18
N ASP A 187 -22.56 10.90 -9.12
CA ASP A 187 -22.90 10.61 -10.51
C ASP A 187 -23.10 9.11 -10.83
N GLY A 188 -22.81 8.23 -9.87
CA GLY A 188 -22.93 6.78 -10.02
C GLY A 188 -21.83 6.13 -10.88
N ILE A 189 -20.82 6.87 -11.32
CA ILE A 189 -19.76 6.36 -12.21
C ILE A 189 -18.62 5.79 -11.37
N PHE A 190 -18.45 4.47 -11.46
CA PHE A 190 -17.28 3.77 -10.94
C PHE A 190 -16.24 3.58 -12.06
N TYR A 191 -14.97 3.72 -11.70
CA TYR A 191 -13.84 3.66 -12.63
C TYR A 191 -13.17 2.29 -12.55
N THR A 192 -13.32 1.48 -13.59
CA THR A 192 -12.56 0.24 -13.76
C THR A 192 -11.08 0.56 -13.99
N ILE A 193 -10.22 0.17 -13.06
CA ILE A 193 -8.77 0.35 -13.16
C ILE A 193 -8.01 -0.98 -13.01
N THR A 194 -6.92 -1.14 -13.75
CA THR A 194 -6.03 -2.33 -13.67
C THR A 194 -4.71 -2.06 -12.95
N GLU A 195 -4.35 -0.79 -12.79
CA GLU A 195 -3.22 -0.22 -12.05
C GLU A 195 -3.57 1.26 -11.74
N PRO A 196 -2.77 2.01 -10.96
CA PRO A 196 -3.02 3.43 -10.74
C PRO A 196 -3.06 4.24 -12.05
N ALA A 197 -4.03 5.15 -12.18
CA ALA A 197 -4.30 5.89 -13.41
C ALA A 197 -4.71 7.34 -13.13
N PHE A 198 -4.22 8.30 -13.93
CA PHE A 198 -4.65 9.69 -13.83
C PHE A 198 -6.05 9.84 -14.41
N LEU A 199 -6.95 10.49 -13.67
CA LEU A 199 -8.31 10.76 -14.09
C LEU A 199 -8.41 12.15 -14.72
N HIS A 200 -8.71 12.19 -16.03
CA HIS A 200 -9.02 13.41 -16.76
C HIS A 200 -10.53 13.52 -17.00
N ILE A 201 -11.11 14.70 -16.72
CA ILE A 201 -12.54 14.99 -16.93
C ILE A 201 -12.66 16.35 -17.61
N ASP A 202 -13.38 16.40 -18.73
CA ASP A 202 -13.74 17.63 -19.43
C ASP A 202 -15.08 17.50 -20.18
N ASN A 203 -15.34 18.41 -21.11
CA ASN A 203 -16.53 18.41 -21.96
C ASN A 203 -16.53 17.35 -23.07
N THR A 204 -15.40 16.68 -23.32
CA THR A 204 -15.28 15.58 -24.29
C THR A 204 -15.54 14.22 -23.66
N GLY A 205 -15.24 14.06 -22.36
CA GLY A 205 -15.58 12.85 -21.61
C GLY A 205 -14.79 12.67 -20.32
N ARG A 206 -14.64 11.39 -19.93
CA ARG A 206 -13.86 10.94 -18.78
C ARG A 206 -12.85 9.90 -19.26
N TYR A 207 -11.59 10.08 -18.85
CA TYR A 207 -10.48 9.29 -19.38
C TYR A 207 -9.54 8.90 -18.24
N LEU A 208 -9.11 7.64 -18.25
CA LEU A 208 -8.11 7.07 -17.35
C LEU A 208 -6.80 6.93 -18.12
N ILE A 209 -5.75 7.62 -17.69
CA ILE A 209 -4.43 7.64 -18.34
C ILE A 209 -3.46 6.81 -17.51
N TYR A 210 -2.96 5.72 -18.09
CA TYR A 210 -2.11 4.73 -17.41
C TYR A 210 -0.61 5.01 -17.58
N SER A 211 0.21 4.28 -16.82
CA SER A 211 1.67 4.44 -16.82
C SER A 211 2.32 4.06 -18.16
N ASP A 212 1.69 3.12 -18.89
CA ASP A 212 2.07 2.69 -20.24
C ASP A 212 1.59 3.63 -21.36
N LEU A 213 1.00 4.78 -20.99
CA LEU A 213 0.38 5.78 -21.86
C LEU A 213 -0.88 5.31 -22.59
N SER A 214 -1.46 4.17 -22.21
CA SER A 214 -2.79 3.78 -22.67
C SER A 214 -3.87 4.65 -22.04
N VAL A 215 -4.99 4.83 -22.74
CA VAL A 215 -6.13 5.62 -22.25
C VAL A 215 -7.43 4.84 -22.37
N THR A 216 -8.13 4.63 -21.25
CA THR A 216 -9.43 3.95 -21.21
C THR A 216 -10.59 4.89 -20.87
N ASP A 217 -11.80 4.47 -21.20
CA ASP A 217 -13.03 5.01 -20.62
C ASP A 217 -13.21 4.53 -19.15
N PRO A 218 -14.22 5.03 -18.40
CA PRO A 218 -14.48 4.57 -17.02
C PRO A 218 -14.86 3.10 -16.89
N SER A 219 -15.28 2.43 -17.97
CA SER A 219 -15.57 0.99 -17.95
C SER A 219 -14.32 0.13 -18.12
N GLY A 220 -13.16 0.74 -18.42
CA GLY A 220 -11.89 0.06 -18.68
C GLY A 220 -11.66 -0.26 -20.17
N ASN A 221 -12.47 0.24 -21.10
CA ASN A 221 -12.27 0.00 -22.53
C ASN A 221 -11.19 0.94 -23.09
N LEU A 222 -10.19 0.39 -23.80
CA LEU A 222 -9.13 1.18 -24.46
C LEU A 222 -9.69 2.07 -25.58
N VAL A 223 -9.74 3.39 -25.33
CA VAL A 223 -10.23 4.43 -26.27
C VAL A 223 -9.12 5.19 -26.98
N GLY A 224 -7.88 5.18 -26.47
CA GLY A 224 -6.79 5.98 -27.02
C GLY A 224 -5.42 5.75 -26.40
N SER A 225 -4.52 6.68 -26.67
CA SER A 225 -3.21 6.80 -26.01
C SER A 225 -2.90 8.26 -25.69
N PHE A 226 -2.02 8.48 -24.71
CA PHE A 226 -1.56 9.80 -24.30
C PHE A 226 -0.19 10.13 -24.89
N ASP A 227 -0.06 11.31 -25.48
CA ASP A 227 1.18 11.82 -26.06
C ASP A 227 1.83 12.81 -25.08
N ILE A 228 2.82 12.31 -24.32
CA ILE A 228 3.58 13.10 -23.33
C ILE A 228 4.24 14.36 -23.93
N ALA A 229 4.66 14.32 -25.20
CA ALA A 229 5.38 15.45 -25.81
C ALA A 229 4.45 16.63 -26.13
N THR A 230 3.14 16.38 -26.26
CA THR A 230 2.13 17.38 -26.63
C THR A 230 1.02 17.56 -25.59
N GLY A 231 0.98 16.71 -24.56
CA GLY A 231 -0.10 16.68 -23.57
C GLY A 231 -1.46 16.30 -24.15
N THR A 232 -1.50 15.54 -25.26
CA THR A 232 -2.76 15.22 -25.97
C THR A 232 -3.22 13.78 -25.76
N ILE A 233 -4.52 13.59 -25.55
CA ILE A 233 -5.17 12.28 -25.67
C ILE A 233 -5.55 12.08 -27.14
N LYS A 234 -5.10 10.98 -27.76
CA LYS A 234 -5.37 10.64 -29.16
C LYS A 234 -6.28 9.44 -29.28
N SER A 235 -7.28 9.53 -30.14
CA SER A 235 -8.27 8.48 -30.39
C SER A 235 -7.64 7.25 -31.06
N LYS A 236 -7.95 6.07 -30.53
CA LYS A 236 -7.60 4.77 -31.13
C LYS A 236 -8.22 4.55 -32.51
N ALA A 237 -9.36 5.19 -32.80
CA ALA A 237 -10.12 4.94 -34.02
C ALA A 237 -9.51 5.62 -35.27
N ASN A 238 -8.88 6.79 -35.10
CA ASN A 238 -8.40 7.62 -36.23
C ASN A 238 -7.14 8.44 -35.92
N GLY A 239 -6.55 8.32 -34.72
CA GLY A 239 -5.38 9.10 -34.31
C GLY A 239 -5.64 10.59 -34.05
N ALA A 240 -6.88 11.05 -34.17
CA ALA A 240 -7.22 12.46 -33.92
C ALA A 240 -7.11 12.80 -32.43
N THR A 241 -6.68 14.02 -32.13
CA THR A 241 -6.71 14.56 -30.77
C THR A 241 -8.15 14.63 -30.28
N ILE A 242 -8.42 13.98 -29.15
CA ILE A 242 -9.69 14.07 -28.41
C ILE A 242 -9.66 15.36 -27.57
N THR A 243 -8.63 15.50 -26.73
CA THR A 243 -8.48 16.62 -25.81
C THR A 243 -7.02 16.78 -25.36
N GLN A 244 -6.74 17.78 -24.53
CA GLN A 244 -5.46 18.00 -23.85
C GLN A 244 -5.61 17.78 -22.34
N ALA A 245 -4.57 17.21 -21.73
CA ALA A 245 -4.51 16.92 -20.32
C ALA A 245 -3.11 17.24 -19.76
N ASP A 246 -3.07 17.86 -18.58
CA ASP A 246 -1.84 18.17 -17.85
C ASP A 246 -1.73 17.24 -16.64
N LEU A 247 -0.95 16.17 -16.78
CA LEU A 247 -0.80 15.13 -15.75
C LEU A 247 -0.34 15.69 -14.40
N SER A 248 0.32 16.86 -14.36
CA SER A 248 0.76 17.48 -13.09
C SER A 248 -0.40 18.05 -12.25
N LYS A 249 -1.60 18.14 -12.83
CA LYS A 249 -2.81 18.70 -12.21
C LYS A 249 -3.96 17.71 -12.09
N LEU A 250 -3.78 16.47 -12.56
CA LEU A 250 -4.84 15.46 -12.51
C LEU A 250 -4.83 14.66 -11.21
N PRO A 251 -6.00 14.33 -10.64
CA PRO A 251 -6.09 13.35 -9.56
C PRO A 251 -5.63 11.97 -10.05
N LEU A 252 -4.91 11.24 -9.19
CA LEU A 252 -4.47 9.87 -9.43
C LEU A 252 -5.44 8.91 -8.74
N LEU A 253 -6.16 8.10 -9.50
CA LEU A 253 -6.93 6.98 -8.96
C LEU A 253 -6.01 5.82 -8.64
N THR A 254 -6.24 5.19 -7.50
CA THR A 254 -5.51 4.05 -6.97
C THR A 254 -6.46 2.88 -6.67
N PRO A 255 -5.98 1.62 -6.53
CA PRO A 255 -6.84 0.45 -6.26
C PRO A 255 -7.73 0.55 -5.00
N ASP A 256 -7.37 1.43 -4.06
CA ASP A 256 -8.08 1.74 -2.82
C ASP A 256 -8.94 3.01 -2.90
N SER A 257 -8.95 3.72 -4.04
CA SER A 257 -9.79 4.90 -4.23
C SER A 257 -11.28 4.55 -4.19
N LYS A 258 -12.08 5.34 -3.47
CA LYS A 258 -13.50 5.09 -3.16
C LYS A 258 -14.38 4.74 -4.37
N CYS A 259 -14.13 5.37 -5.50
CA CYS A 259 -14.89 5.21 -6.74
C CYS A 259 -14.18 4.33 -7.79
N ALA A 260 -13.09 3.65 -7.42
CA ALA A 260 -12.38 2.73 -8.29
C ALA A 260 -12.90 1.30 -8.11
N TYR A 261 -13.17 0.61 -9.22
CA TYR A 261 -13.34 -0.84 -9.24
C TYR A 261 -12.05 -1.47 -9.78
N TYR A 262 -11.21 -1.95 -8.87
CA TYR A 262 -9.96 -2.59 -9.25
C TYR A 262 -10.21 -3.97 -9.89
N ILE A 263 -9.95 -4.08 -11.19
CA ILE A 263 -9.88 -5.36 -11.90
C ILE A 263 -8.40 -5.73 -12.00
N PRO A 264 -7.90 -6.75 -11.27
CA PRO A 264 -6.53 -7.22 -11.47
C PRO A 264 -6.36 -7.65 -12.93
N PRO A 265 -5.27 -7.25 -13.62
CA PRO A 265 -5.14 -7.39 -15.06
C PRO A 265 -5.38 -8.83 -15.52
N VAL A 266 -6.45 -9.00 -16.31
CA VAL A 266 -6.80 -10.30 -16.89
C VAL A 266 -5.74 -10.62 -17.95
N ILE A 267 -4.84 -11.54 -17.62
CA ILE A 267 -3.90 -12.12 -18.59
C ILE A 267 -4.75 -12.72 -19.74
N PRO A 268 -4.65 -12.20 -20.97
CA PRO A 268 -5.58 -12.60 -22.02
C PRO A 268 -5.31 -14.03 -22.48
N SER A 269 -6.18 -14.95 -22.06
CA SER A 269 -6.31 -16.27 -22.69
C SER A 269 -7.02 -16.11 -24.03
N SER A 270 -6.28 -16.11 -25.12
CA SER A 270 -6.81 -16.22 -26.48
C SER A 270 -7.45 -17.59 -26.70
N SER A 271 -8.71 -17.73 -26.32
CA SER A 271 -9.53 -18.93 -26.57
C SER A 271 -10.99 -18.59 -26.81
N SER A 272 -11.25 -17.63 -27.71
CA SER A 272 -12.54 -17.50 -28.38
C SER A 272 -12.71 -18.64 -29.39
N VAL A 273 -13.15 -19.82 -28.94
CA VAL A 273 -13.69 -20.85 -29.82
C VAL A 273 -15.17 -21.05 -29.48
N TYR A 274 -16.00 -20.60 -30.41
CA TYR A 274 -17.44 -20.78 -30.44
C TYR A 274 -17.80 -22.28 -30.31
N VAL A 275 -18.56 -22.63 -29.27
CA VAL A 275 -19.23 -23.93 -29.15
C VAL A 275 -20.73 -23.68 -29.38
N PRO A 276 -21.35 -24.25 -30.43
CA PRO A 276 -22.78 -24.06 -30.68
C PRO A 276 -23.64 -24.77 -29.62
N PRO A 277 -24.83 -24.24 -29.28
CA PRO A 277 -25.69 -24.81 -28.27
C PRO A 277 -26.36 -26.11 -28.75
N ILE A 278 -26.27 -27.16 -27.95
CA ILE A 278 -27.12 -28.36 -28.10
C ILE A 278 -28.46 -28.06 -27.43
N VAL A 279 -29.53 -28.08 -28.20
CA VAL A 279 -30.91 -27.86 -27.73
C VAL A 279 -31.65 -29.20 -27.67
N SER A 280 -32.17 -29.56 -26.50
CA SER A 280 -33.46 -30.26 -26.39
C SER A 280 -34.03 -30.25 -24.97
N SER A 281 -35.20 -29.64 -24.87
CA SER A 281 -36.21 -29.67 -23.80
C SER A 281 -36.79 -31.11 -23.62
N SER A 282 -37.63 -31.49 -22.65
CA SER A 282 -38.40 -30.79 -21.58
C SER A 282 -39.10 -31.83 -20.66
N SER A 283 -39.75 -31.35 -19.59
CA SER A 283 -40.85 -31.97 -18.80
C SER A 283 -40.47 -32.88 -17.61
N ALA A 284 -41.24 -32.97 -16.51
CA ALA A 284 -42.18 -32.03 -15.84
C ALA A 284 -42.62 -32.59 -14.45
N TYR A 285 -42.99 -31.71 -13.49
CA TYR A 285 -43.88 -31.99 -12.33
C TYR A 285 -43.34 -32.95 -11.21
N VAL A 286 -43.72 -32.94 -9.91
CA VAL A 286 -44.04 -31.94 -8.84
C VAL A 286 -44.00 -32.69 -7.46
N PRO A 287 -43.89 -32.03 -6.27
CA PRO A 287 -43.53 -32.69 -5.00
C PRO A 287 -44.74 -33.26 -4.20
N PRO A 288 -44.57 -33.77 -2.95
CA PRO A 288 -44.62 -32.87 -1.78
C PRO A 288 -43.73 -33.25 -0.55
N VAL A 289 -43.68 -32.29 0.39
CA VAL A 289 -43.15 -32.33 1.78
C VAL A 289 -44.20 -33.03 2.69
N GLN A 290 -43.91 -33.70 3.80
CA GLN A 290 -43.76 -33.21 5.21
C GLN A 290 -43.86 -34.48 6.12
N SER A 291 -43.34 -34.61 7.35
CA SER A 291 -43.70 -33.84 8.55
C SER A 291 -42.77 -34.07 9.75
N SER A 292 -42.80 -33.11 10.67
CA SER A 292 -42.09 -33.06 11.95
C SER A 292 -43.03 -33.33 13.14
N SER A 293 -42.47 -33.56 14.34
CA SER A 293 -42.80 -32.83 15.58
C SER A 293 -42.15 -33.45 16.83
N SER A 294 -42.06 -32.66 17.91
CA SER A 294 -41.23 -32.93 19.11
C SER A 294 -42.05 -32.87 20.41
N ALA A 295 -41.61 -33.56 21.47
CA ALA A 295 -42.02 -33.31 22.87
C ALA A 295 -40.96 -33.81 23.90
N ASN A 296 -40.85 -33.16 25.06
CA ASN A 296 -39.87 -33.35 26.17
C ASN A 296 -40.63 -33.55 27.53
N PRO A 297 -39.98 -33.47 28.73
CA PRO A 297 -39.03 -34.35 29.46
C PRO A 297 -39.69 -34.82 30.82
N PRO A 298 -39.09 -34.93 32.05
CA PRO A 298 -37.70 -35.09 32.56
C PRO A 298 -37.55 -36.19 33.68
N LYS A 299 -36.51 -36.07 34.54
CA LYS A 299 -36.14 -36.80 35.81
C LYS A 299 -35.35 -38.13 35.66
N SER A 300 -34.31 -38.44 36.47
CA SER A 300 -33.64 -37.73 37.59
C SER A 300 -32.30 -38.39 38.04
N SER A 301 -31.33 -37.59 38.55
CA SER A 301 -30.28 -37.91 39.59
C SER A 301 -29.34 -39.15 39.43
N SER A 302 -28.07 -39.21 39.92
CA SER A 302 -27.21 -38.31 40.72
C SER A 302 -25.74 -38.81 40.81
N SER A 303 -24.78 -37.87 40.93
CA SER A 303 -23.50 -37.91 41.70
C SER A 303 -22.51 -39.11 41.63
N GLN A 304 -21.22 -38.84 41.32
CA GLN A 304 -20.13 -38.69 42.33
C GLN A 304 -18.79 -38.20 41.70
N VAL A 305 -17.76 -37.97 42.53
CA VAL A 305 -16.59 -37.09 42.27
C VAL A 305 -15.26 -37.70 42.78
N LYS A 306 -14.11 -37.10 42.38
CA LYS A 306 -12.69 -37.36 42.77
C LYS A 306 -11.97 -38.44 41.91
N SER A 307 -10.64 -38.39 41.70
CA SER A 307 -9.56 -37.69 42.44
C SER A 307 -8.51 -37.02 41.55
N SER A 308 -7.78 -36.07 42.14
CA SER A 308 -6.59 -35.38 41.60
C SER A 308 -5.27 -36.08 41.99
N SER A 309 -4.19 -35.81 41.24
CA SER A 309 -2.82 -35.73 41.79
C SER A 309 -1.88 -34.98 40.83
N SER A 310 -0.77 -34.49 41.36
CA SER A 310 0.08 -33.43 40.78
C SER A 310 1.56 -33.80 40.73
N SER A 311 2.28 -33.38 39.69
CA SER A 311 3.73 -33.19 39.75
C SER A 311 4.23 -32.15 38.74
N GLN A 312 5.18 -31.32 39.18
CA GLN A 312 5.79 -30.21 38.44
C GLN A 312 6.91 -30.66 37.48
N PRO A 313 7.35 -29.78 36.54
CA PRO A 313 8.15 -30.21 35.38
C PRO A 313 9.63 -30.40 35.70
N LYS A 314 10.28 -31.31 34.97
CA LYS A 314 11.73 -31.41 34.86
C LYS A 314 12.17 -30.78 33.55
N SER A 315 13.04 -29.77 33.62
CA SER A 315 13.72 -29.23 32.44
C SER A 315 14.59 -30.31 31.80
N SER A 316 14.46 -30.51 30.49
CA SER A 316 15.40 -31.26 29.69
C SER A 316 15.58 -30.59 28.33
N SER A 317 16.79 -30.09 28.11
CA SER A 317 17.28 -29.63 26.82
C SER A 317 17.21 -30.76 25.78
N SER A 318 16.38 -30.59 24.75
CA SER A 318 16.27 -31.54 23.65
C SER A 318 17.29 -31.21 22.55
N ALA A 319 18.29 -32.07 22.38
CA ALA A 319 19.01 -32.17 21.12
C ALA A 319 18.04 -32.58 19.98
N PRO A 320 18.36 -32.34 18.70
CA PRO A 320 17.42 -32.54 17.61
C PRO A 320 17.04 -34.01 17.44
N VAL A 321 15.75 -34.31 17.45
CA VAL A 321 15.23 -35.62 17.03
C VAL A 321 15.29 -35.69 15.51
N THR A 322 16.29 -36.39 14.98
CA THR A 322 16.41 -36.63 13.53
C THR A 322 15.31 -37.57 13.06
N GLY A 323 14.50 -37.16 12.08
CA GLY A 323 13.51 -38.02 11.41
C GLY A 323 12.04 -37.82 11.78
N GLN A 324 11.67 -36.75 12.50
CA GLN A 324 10.27 -36.37 12.72
C GLN A 324 10.09 -34.86 12.58
N CYS A 325 8.97 -34.41 12.01
CA CYS A 325 8.65 -32.99 11.94
C CYS A 325 8.46 -32.38 13.34
N PRO A 326 8.85 -31.10 13.55
CA PRO A 326 8.57 -30.37 14.78
C PRO A 326 7.09 -30.41 15.16
N SER A 327 6.80 -30.58 16.46
CA SER A 327 5.43 -30.47 16.98
C SER A 327 4.99 -29.01 16.93
N ILE A 328 3.95 -28.73 16.14
CA ILE A 328 3.36 -27.40 15.99
C ILE A 328 2.13 -27.30 16.88
N LYS A 329 2.10 -26.29 17.76
CA LYS A 329 0.98 -26.02 18.66
C LYS A 329 0.11 -24.91 18.11
N VAL A 330 -1.18 -25.18 17.93
CA VAL A 330 -2.18 -24.16 17.58
C VAL A 330 -2.37 -23.22 18.76
N LYS A 331 -2.36 -21.91 18.50
CA LYS A 331 -2.58 -20.88 19.52
C LYS A 331 -4.08 -20.79 19.83
N SER A 332 -4.45 -21.02 21.09
CA SER A 332 -5.85 -20.90 21.52
C SER A 332 -6.36 -19.47 21.31
N GLY A 333 -7.50 -19.31 20.64
CA GLY A 333 -8.06 -18.01 20.26
C GLY A 333 -7.27 -17.27 19.17
N GLY A 334 -6.27 -17.89 18.54
CA GLY A 334 -5.53 -17.31 17.42
C GLY A 334 -6.35 -17.25 16.13
N LYS A 335 -5.93 -16.40 15.19
CA LYS A 335 -6.62 -16.22 13.90
C LYS A 335 -6.66 -17.53 13.10
N SER A 336 -7.76 -17.75 12.38
CA SER A 336 -7.91 -18.89 11.44
C SER A 336 -8.81 -18.53 10.27
N GLY A 337 -8.69 -19.25 9.17
CA GLY A 337 -9.49 -19.04 7.96
C GLY A 337 -9.00 -19.84 6.77
N SER A 338 -9.37 -19.41 5.57
CA SER A 338 -8.91 -19.98 4.29
C SER A 338 -8.40 -18.85 3.38
N GLY A 339 -7.54 -19.20 2.42
CA GLY A 339 -6.95 -18.26 1.49
C GLY A 339 -6.00 -18.92 0.50
N TRP A 340 -5.01 -18.18 0.00
CA TRP A 340 -4.02 -18.69 -0.97
C TRP A 340 -2.61 -18.18 -0.65
N ALA A 341 -1.60 -18.97 -1.01
CA ALA A 341 -0.23 -18.49 -1.00
C ALA A 341 0.09 -17.77 -2.33
N THR A 342 0.95 -16.76 -2.29
CA THR A 342 1.72 -16.27 -3.44
C THR A 342 3.21 -16.47 -3.19
N ARG A 343 4.08 -15.86 -4.00
CA ARG A 343 5.53 -15.99 -3.91
C ARG A 343 6.20 -14.67 -4.31
N TYR A 344 7.22 -14.25 -3.56
CA TYR A 344 8.05 -13.10 -3.91
C TYR A 344 9.48 -13.23 -3.36
N TRP A 345 10.41 -12.45 -3.91
CA TRP A 345 11.68 -12.10 -3.27
C TRP A 345 12.21 -10.81 -3.90
N ASP A 346 12.02 -9.69 -3.21
CA ASP A 346 12.39 -8.32 -3.66
C ASP A 346 13.79 -7.86 -3.18
N CYS A 347 14.39 -8.63 -2.26
CA CYS A 347 15.60 -8.30 -1.51
C CYS A 347 15.51 -7.06 -0.59
N CYS A 348 14.34 -6.45 -0.40
CA CYS A 348 14.18 -5.26 0.44
C CYS A 348 14.39 -5.57 1.93
N LYS A 349 14.67 -4.55 2.75
CA LYS A 349 14.60 -4.68 4.22
C LYS A 349 13.15 -5.00 4.62
N PRO A 350 12.86 -6.10 5.36
CA PRO A 350 11.50 -6.45 5.75
C PRO A 350 10.84 -5.40 6.65
N HIS A 351 9.52 -5.19 6.52
CA HIS A 351 8.75 -4.25 7.36
C HIS A 351 8.95 -4.49 8.87
N CYS A 352 9.03 -5.74 9.31
CA CYS A 352 9.22 -6.06 10.73
C CYS A 352 10.67 -5.87 11.24
N SER A 353 11.58 -5.34 10.41
CA SER A 353 12.92 -4.93 10.81
C SER A 353 13.00 -3.45 11.24
N TRP A 354 11.91 -2.69 11.12
CA TRP A 354 11.83 -1.28 11.53
C TRP A 354 11.40 -1.13 12.99
N PRO A 355 12.06 -0.27 13.81
CA PRO A 355 11.72 -0.04 15.22
C PRO A 355 10.23 0.25 15.49
N GLU A 356 9.64 1.08 14.65
CA GLU A 356 8.24 1.53 14.67
C GLU A 356 7.22 0.42 14.37
N HIS A 357 7.66 -0.76 13.92
CA HIS A 357 6.79 -1.89 13.55
C HIS A 357 7.12 -3.17 14.32
N ALA A 358 8.38 -3.34 14.74
CA ALA A 358 8.88 -4.53 15.41
C ALA A 358 8.35 -4.70 16.85
N ASN A 359 7.94 -3.62 17.54
CA ASN A 359 7.64 -3.61 18.98
C ASN A 359 8.73 -4.29 19.83
N GLY A 360 10.00 -4.13 19.45
CA GLY A 360 11.16 -4.75 20.10
C GLY A 360 11.46 -6.18 19.66
N ASN A 361 10.59 -6.83 18.89
CA ASN A 361 10.83 -8.15 18.28
C ASN A 361 11.15 -7.96 16.78
N TYR A 362 12.42 -7.70 16.49
CA TYR A 362 12.89 -7.37 15.14
C TYR A 362 13.07 -8.60 14.26
N SER A 363 12.56 -8.55 13.03
CA SER A 363 13.07 -9.37 11.93
C SER A 363 14.50 -8.93 11.63
N ARG A 364 15.42 -9.88 11.49
CA ARG A 364 16.75 -9.67 10.94
C ARG A 364 16.71 -8.93 9.62
N GLN A 365 17.75 -8.16 9.46
CA GLN A 365 18.13 -7.48 8.25
C GLN A 365 19.64 -7.69 8.06
N CYS A 366 20.08 -7.66 6.83
CA CYS A 366 21.46 -7.95 6.47
C CYS A 366 22.04 -6.86 5.56
N THR A 367 23.35 -6.87 5.45
CA THR A 367 24.14 -6.22 4.42
C THR A 367 24.87 -7.30 3.62
N ASN A 368 25.75 -6.92 2.69
CA ASN A 368 26.62 -7.85 1.95
C ASN A 368 25.82 -9.01 1.31
N LYS A 369 24.88 -8.67 0.42
CA LYS A 369 24.06 -9.64 -0.33
C LYS A 369 23.30 -10.62 0.57
N GLY A 370 22.73 -10.08 1.66
CA GLY A 370 21.94 -10.84 2.63
C GLY A 370 22.75 -11.76 3.55
N LYS A 371 24.09 -11.69 3.55
CA LYS A 371 24.96 -12.61 4.31
C LYS A 371 25.40 -12.10 5.68
N ASN A 372 25.52 -10.78 5.86
CA ASN A 372 26.03 -10.19 7.10
C ASN A 372 24.88 -9.53 7.87
N GLU A 373 24.45 -10.12 8.98
CA GLU A 373 23.42 -9.54 9.86
C GLU A 373 23.81 -8.15 10.38
N SER A 374 22.84 -7.24 10.48
CA SER A 374 23.05 -5.86 10.92
C SER A 374 22.02 -5.44 11.96
N THR A 375 22.51 -4.92 13.09
CA THR A 375 21.67 -4.34 14.17
C THR A 375 21.43 -2.83 13.98
N ASP A 376 21.75 -2.26 12.81
CA ASP A 376 21.43 -0.87 12.46
C ASP A 376 19.93 -0.73 12.11
N TRP A 377 19.05 -0.85 13.10
CA TRP A 377 17.60 -0.91 12.87
C TRP A 377 17.03 0.37 12.22
N GLY A 378 17.68 1.52 12.38
CA GLY A 378 17.33 2.78 11.70
C GLY A 378 17.85 2.87 10.25
N GLY A 379 18.74 1.97 9.84
CA GLY A 379 19.35 1.97 8.51
C GLY A 379 18.37 1.75 7.36
N GLY A 380 18.55 2.49 6.27
CA GLY A 380 17.68 2.49 5.09
C GLY A 380 17.68 1.19 4.30
N SER A 381 16.51 0.82 3.74
CA SER A 381 16.34 -0.32 2.83
C SER A 381 17.11 -0.11 1.51
N VAL A 382 17.66 -1.18 0.95
CA VAL A 382 18.26 -1.21 -0.40
C VAL A 382 17.27 -0.77 -1.48
N CYS A 383 15.98 -1.03 -1.27
CA CYS A 383 14.89 -0.59 -2.16
C CYS A 383 14.54 0.90 -2.01
N SER A 384 15.19 1.60 -1.09
CA SER A 384 15.04 3.03 -0.82
C SER A 384 16.38 3.77 -0.82
N GLY A 385 17.41 3.19 -1.48
CA GLY A 385 18.75 3.78 -1.60
C GLY A 385 19.70 3.56 -0.42
N GLY A 386 19.28 2.81 0.60
CA GLY A 386 20.12 2.43 1.74
C GLY A 386 20.90 1.12 1.53
N GLY A 387 21.47 0.58 2.61
CA GLY A 387 22.33 -0.61 2.57
C GLY A 387 21.70 -1.91 3.12
N LEU A 388 20.51 -1.83 3.73
CA LEU A 388 19.90 -2.92 4.49
C LEU A 388 18.93 -3.73 3.60
N MET A 389 18.98 -5.04 3.71
CA MET A 389 18.24 -5.98 2.85
C MET A 389 17.75 -7.20 3.63
N THR A 390 16.84 -7.97 3.05
CA THR A 390 16.45 -9.30 3.56
C THR A 390 17.68 -10.20 3.71
N CYS A 391 17.75 -10.93 4.83
CA CYS A 391 18.82 -11.91 5.05
C CYS A 391 18.56 -13.21 4.26
N THR A 392 19.60 -13.81 3.67
CA THR A 392 19.44 -15.14 3.05
C THR A 392 19.22 -16.26 4.09
N SER A 393 19.48 -15.99 5.37
CA SER A 393 19.06 -16.88 6.47
C SER A 393 17.53 -17.07 6.56
N GLN A 394 16.75 -16.13 6.02
CA GLN A 394 15.27 -16.16 5.92
C GLN A 394 14.77 -16.84 4.63
N ILE A 395 15.65 -17.52 3.89
CA ILE A 395 15.26 -18.39 2.78
C ILE A 395 14.44 -19.59 3.28
N PRO A 396 13.39 -20.02 2.55
CA PRO A 396 12.54 -21.15 2.93
C PRO A 396 13.29 -22.48 2.88
N PHE A 397 12.94 -23.39 3.78
CA PHE A 397 13.65 -24.64 4.00
C PHE A 397 12.74 -25.78 4.47
N THR A 398 13.21 -27.01 4.26
CA THR A 398 12.69 -28.24 4.88
C THR A 398 13.66 -28.72 5.95
N ILE A 399 13.20 -29.60 6.84
CA ILE A 399 14.05 -30.29 7.82
C ILE A 399 14.26 -31.73 7.32
N ASP A 400 15.49 -32.25 7.42
CA ASP A 400 15.79 -33.60 6.96
C ASP A 400 14.96 -34.65 7.73
N GLY A 401 14.27 -35.51 6.97
CA GLY A 401 13.32 -36.49 7.51
C GLY A 401 11.92 -35.94 7.83
N CYS A 402 11.64 -34.67 7.50
CA CYS A 402 10.32 -34.04 7.64
C CYS A 402 9.79 -33.67 6.24
N ASN A 403 8.90 -34.50 5.68
CA ASN A 403 8.49 -34.42 4.27
C ASN A 403 7.11 -33.76 4.08
N GLU A 404 6.28 -33.78 5.13
CA GLU A 404 4.93 -33.22 5.17
C GLU A 404 4.90 -31.74 5.56
N MET A 405 6.02 -31.18 6.05
CA MET A 405 6.08 -29.81 6.58
C MET A 405 7.31 -29.04 6.07
N GLY A 406 7.10 -27.80 5.65
CA GLY A 406 8.14 -26.84 5.26
C GLY A 406 8.06 -25.58 6.12
N PHE A 407 9.13 -24.78 6.08
CA PHE A 407 9.29 -23.57 6.89
C PHE A 407 9.66 -22.39 5.99
N ALA A 408 9.02 -21.25 6.18
CA ALA A 408 9.27 -20.04 5.39
C ALA A 408 8.99 -18.76 6.18
N PHE A 409 9.35 -17.64 5.58
CA PHE A 409 8.91 -16.31 6.02
C PHE A 409 7.96 -15.74 4.95
N ALA A 410 7.10 -14.80 5.34
CA ALA A 410 6.06 -14.29 4.45
C ALA A 410 5.70 -12.82 4.72
N ALA A 411 5.18 -12.17 3.67
CA ALA A 411 4.38 -10.96 3.80
C ALA A 411 2.90 -11.31 4.03
N VAL A 412 2.21 -10.44 4.77
CA VAL A 412 0.76 -10.49 5.05
C VAL A 412 0.11 -9.17 4.65
N PRO A 413 -1.22 -9.02 4.66
CA PRO A 413 -1.87 -7.76 4.31
C PRO A 413 -1.35 -6.57 5.12
N ALA A 414 -1.26 -5.39 4.50
CA ALA A 414 -0.93 -4.15 5.21
C ALA A 414 -1.93 -3.82 6.33
N SER A 415 -3.21 -4.17 6.15
CA SER A 415 -4.26 -4.11 7.19
C SER A 415 -3.96 -4.99 8.41
N ASP A 416 -3.12 -6.01 8.24
CA ASP A 416 -2.64 -6.91 9.29
C ASP A 416 -1.30 -6.45 9.91
N GLY A 417 -0.87 -5.20 9.66
CA GLY A 417 0.43 -4.61 10.00
C GLY A 417 0.90 -4.66 11.46
N GLY A 418 0.05 -5.08 12.40
CA GLY A 418 0.44 -5.48 13.76
C GLY A 418 0.75 -6.99 13.90
N SER A 419 1.15 -7.66 12.83
CA SER A 419 1.34 -9.12 12.80
C SER A 419 2.78 -9.61 12.81
N CYS A 420 3.77 -8.72 12.92
CA CYS A 420 5.19 -9.07 13.00
C CYS A 420 5.49 -10.18 14.02
N GLY A 421 6.22 -11.22 13.60
CA GLY A 421 6.66 -12.32 14.45
C GLY A 421 5.55 -13.28 14.89
N LYS A 422 4.34 -13.19 14.31
CA LYS A 422 3.30 -14.22 14.43
C LYS A 422 3.60 -15.37 13.47
N CYS A 423 3.13 -16.57 13.81
CA CYS A 423 3.29 -17.74 12.97
C CYS A 423 1.96 -18.37 12.62
N TYR A 424 1.89 -18.95 11.42
CA TYR A 424 0.69 -19.61 10.91
C TYR A 424 1.06 -20.95 10.29
N GLN A 425 0.24 -21.97 10.53
CA GLN A 425 0.28 -23.23 9.79
C GLN A 425 -0.71 -23.13 8.64
N LEU A 426 -0.19 -23.06 7.41
CA LEU A 426 -0.98 -23.16 6.19
C LEU A 426 -1.08 -24.64 5.79
N THR A 427 -2.28 -25.16 5.58
CA THR A 427 -2.54 -26.55 5.16
C THR A 427 -3.09 -26.54 3.75
N PHE A 428 -2.35 -27.05 2.76
CA PHE A 428 -2.75 -26.93 1.36
C PHE A 428 -3.95 -27.82 1.02
N THR A 429 -4.95 -27.25 0.35
CA THR A 429 -6.21 -27.92 0.01
C THR A 429 -6.10 -28.89 -1.19
N GLY A 430 -5.02 -28.78 -1.96
CA GLY A 430 -4.83 -29.48 -3.24
C GLY A 430 -5.39 -28.75 -4.47
N LYS A 431 -5.81 -27.49 -4.30
CA LYS A 431 -6.34 -26.61 -5.36
C LYS A 431 -5.46 -25.35 -5.48
N GLY A 432 -5.51 -24.67 -6.62
CA GLY A 432 -4.94 -23.32 -6.81
C GLY A 432 -6.02 -22.24 -6.88
N LYS A 433 -5.64 -20.98 -6.67
CA LYS A 433 -6.58 -19.83 -6.72
C LYS A 433 -7.15 -19.60 -8.12
N TYR A 434 -6.30 -19.65 -9.14
CA TYR A 434 -6.64 -19.30 -10.52
C TYR A 434 -6.87 -20.52 -11.42
N SER A 435 -6.18 -21.62 -11.13
CA SER A 435 -6.30 -22.90 -11.85
C SER A 435 -6.06 -24.06 -10.87
N THR A 436 -6.23 -25.30 -11.31
CA THR A 436 -5.90 -26.48 -10.49
C THR A 436 -5.41 -27.62 -11.38
N ASP A 437 -4.20 -28.07 -11.12
CA ASP A 437 -3.48 -29.09 -11.89
C ASP A 437 -2.89 -30.19 -10.98
N ASP A 438 -2.04 -31.04 -11.53
CA ASP A 438 -1.42 -32.14 -10.77
C ASP A 438 -0.35 -31.67 -9.77
N ASN A 439 0.33 -30.54 -10.02
CA ASN A 439 1.27 -29.95 -9.06
C ASN A 439 0.50 -29.53 -7.79
N HIS A 440 -0.65 -28.87 -7.95
CA HIS A 440 -1.55 -28.52 -6.85
C HIS A 440 -2.06 -29.76 -6.11
N ARG A 441 -2.57 -30.77 -6.83
CA ARG A 441 -3.10 -32.00 -6.21
C ARG A 441 -2.03 -32.73 -5.38
N SER A 442 -0.78 -32.74 -5.85
CA SER A 442 0.34 -33.44 -5.20
C SER A 442 0.73 -32.89 -3.82
N ILE A 443 0.37 -31.65 -3.50
CA ILE A 443 0.70 -31.00 -2.21
C ILE A 443 -0.47 -31.00 -1.22
N LYS A 444 -1.60 -31.62 -1.54
CA LYS A 444 -2.77 -31.68 -0.65
C LYS A 444 -2.39 -32.26 0.72
N GLY A 445 -2.73 -31.53 1.78
CA GLY A 445 -2.44 -31.91 3.17
C GLY A 445 -1.02 -31.63 3.65
N LYS A 446 -0.09 -31.22 2.77
CA LYS A 446 1.20 -30.67 3.22
C LYS A 446 0.98 -29.36 3.99
N LYS A 447 1.89 -29.10 4.92
CA LYS A 447 1.85 -27.95 5.84
C LYS A 447 3.01 -27.00 5.55
N LEU A 448 2.74 -25.72 5.41
CA LEU A 448 3.77 -24.68 5.39
C LEU A 448 3.65 -23.88 6.68
N ILE A 449 4.68 -23.90 7.53
CA ILE A 449 4.74 -23.06 8.73
C ILE A 449 5.45 -21.77 8.33
N ILE A 450 4.72 -20.66 8.40
CA ILE A 450 5.26 -19.34 8.08
C ILE A 450 5.46 -18.52 9.34
N MET A 451 6.42 -17.60 9.30
CA MET A 451 6.54 -16.49 10.24
C MET A 451 6.50 -15.16 9.47
N THR A 452 5.81 -14.19 10.03
CA THR A 452 5.55 -12.89 9.38
C THR A 452 6.70 -11.90 9.60
N THR A 453 7.38 -11.56 8.51
CA THR A 453 8.51 -10.60 8.47
C THR A 453 8.17 -9.32 7.72
N ASN A 454 7.15 -9.34 6.86
CA ASN A 454 6.82 -8.23 6.00
C ASN A 454 5.30 -7.97 5.90
N ILE A 455 4.92 -6.85 5.28
CA ILE A 455 3.57 -6.62 4.77
C ILE A 455 3.60 -6.29 3.28
N GLY A 456 2.49 -6.50 2.59
CA GLY A 456 2.26 -6.01 1.23
C GLY A 456 0.93 -5.27 1.13
N GLY A 457 0.90 -4.15 0.40
CA GLY A 457 -0.33 -3.40 0.11
C GLY A 457 -1.25 -4.10 -0.90
N ASP A 458 -0.68 -4.98 -1.72
CA ASP A 458 -1.34 -5.85 -2.69
C ASP A 458 -1.75 -7.22 -2.12
N VAL A 459 -1.36 -7.52 -0.88
CA VAL A 459 -1.65 -8.79 -0.21
C VAL A 459 -3.04 -8.72 0.44
N GLN A 460 -3.96 -9.57 -0.02
CA GLN A 460 -5.38 -9.56 0.38
C GLN A 460 -5.65 -10.40 1.64
N GLN A 461 -6.79 -10.21 2.31
CA GLN A 461 -7.08 -10.95 3.55
C GLN A 461 -7.08 -12.47 3.33
N GLY A 462 -6.27 -13.19 4.13
CA GLY A 462 -6.03 -14.63 3.98
C GLY A 462 -4.97 -15.01 2.94
N GLN A 463 -4.39 -14.04 2.22
CA GLN A 463 -3.20 -14.25 1.41
C GLN A 463 -1.94 -14.25 2.28
N PHE A 464 -1.01 -15.13 1.95
CA PHE A 464 0.34 -15.14 2.51
C PHE A 464 1.34 -15.15 1.35
N ASP A 465 2.13 -14.10 1.23
CA ASP A 465 3.11 -14.00 0.15
C ASP A 465 4.45 -14.60 0.60
N ILE A 466 4.79 -15.77 0.08
CA ILE A 466 5.89 -16.56 0.62
C ILE A 466 7.22 -16.06 0.06
N MET A 467 8.18 -15.80 0.94
CA MET A 467 9.54 -15.42 0.53
C MET A 467 10.21 -16.62 -0.15
N ILE A 468 10.45 -16.54 -1.45
CA ILE A 468 11.08 -17.59 -2.28
C ILE A 468 11.97 -16.91 -3.33
N PRO A 469 13.32 -17.10 -3.30
CA PRO A 469 14.20 -16.57 -4.34
C PRO A 469 13.75 -16.98 -5.75
N GLY A 470 13.64 -16.00 -6.66
CA GLY A 470 13.09 -16.20 -8.00
C GLY A 470 11.56 -16.34 -8.06
N GLY A 471 10.85 -15.99 -6.98
CA GLY A 471 9.38 -15.91 -6.93
C GLY A 471 8.79 -14.69 -7.66
N GLY A 472 9.63 -13.73 -8.06
CA GLY A 472 9.24 -12.43 -8.60
C GLY A 472 9.61 -11.32 -7.61
N VAL A 473 10.04 -10.17 -8.11
CA VAL A 473 10.44 -9.02 -7.27
C VAL A 473 9.23 -8.18 -6.85
N GLY A 474 8.13 -8.24 -7.60
CA GLY A 474 6.92 -7.48 -7.34
C GLY A 474 7.13 -5.98 -7.58
N MET A 475 6.60 -5.15 -6.67
CA MET A 475 6.60 -3.68 -6.79
C MET A 475 8.00 -3.06 -6.65
N PHE A 476 8.90 -3.70 -5.90
CA PHE A 476 10.23 -3.19 -5.58
C PHE A 476 11.32 -4.16 -6.07
N ASN A 477 12.55 -3.70 -6.28
CA ASN A 477 13.64 -4.56 -6.73
C ASN A 477 15.01 -4.12 -6.18
N GLY A 478 15.35 -4.61 -4.98
CA GLY A 478 16.67 -4.46 -4.36
C GLY A 478 17.69 -5.51 -4.82
N CYS A 479 17.29 -6.49 -5.63
CA CYS A 479 18.09 -7.68 -5.93
C CYS A 479 19.23 -7.47 -6.92
N SER A 480 19.34 -6.29 -7.54
CA SER A 480 20.42 -5.93 -8.48
C SER A 480 21.82 -6.15 -7.91
N SER A 481 21.99 -5.94 -6.60
CA SER A 481 23.28 -6.10 -5.90
C SER A 481 23.69 -7.55 -5.64
N MET A 482 22.77 -8.52 -5.75
CA MET A 482 23.02 -9.92 -5.35
C MET A 482 24.02 -10.61 -6.28
N GLY A 483 24.05 -10.28 -7.57
CA GLY A 483 24.83 -11.02 -8.58
C GLY A 483 24.23 -12.38 -8.93
N TRP A 484 22.90 -12.48 -8.80
CA TRP A 484 22.09 -13.55 -9.38
C TRP A 484 21.75 -13.23 -10.85
N GLY A 485 21.32 -14.24 -11.60
CA GLY A 485 20.78 -14.04 -12.96
C GLY A 485 19.40 -13.36 -12.99
N PRO A 486 18.80 -13.21 -14.18
CA PRO A 486 17.44 -12.68 -14.33
C PRO A 486 16.43 -13.46 -13.47
N GLN A 487 15.57 -12.75 -12.73
CA GLN A 487 14.64 -13.35 -11.75
C GLN A 487 13.29 -13.81 -12.35
N GLY A 488 13.14 -13.71 -13.68
CA GLY A 488 11.91 -14.00 -14.42
C GLY A 488 10.93 -12.81 -14.42
N GLU A 489 9.65 -13.09 -14.68
CA GLU A 489 8.54 -12.14 -14.58
C GLU A 489 8.59 -11.30 -13.29
N GLN A 490 8.24 -10.02 -13.38
CA GLN A 490 8.17 -9.12 -12.22
C GLN A 490 7.29 -9.71 -11.10
N TYR A 491 6.11 -10.21 -11.46
CA TYR A 491 5.20 -10.93 -10.57
C TYR A 491 5.17 -12.42 -10.93
N GLY A 492 5.40 -13.30 -9.95
CA GLY A 492 5.40 -14.75 -10.16
C GLY A 492 6.73 -15.36 -10.65
N GLY A 493 7.68 -14.53 -11.10
CA GLY A 493 9.09 -14.87 -11.29
C GLY A 493 9.36 -16.02 -12.25
N LEU A 494 10.43 -16.77 -11.96
CA LEU A 494 10.88 -17.91 -12.76
C LEU A 494 9.82 -18.99 -12.94
N LEU A 495 8.86 -19.12 -12.00
CA LEU A 495 7.77 -20.08 -12.17
C LEU A 495 6.78 -19.59 -13.23
N SER A 496 6.47 -18.29 -13.28
CA SER A 496 5.55 -17.75 -14.29
C SER A 496 6.15 -17.64 -15.68
N ASP A 497 7.46 -17.43 -15.81
CA ASP A 497 8.18 -17.71 -17.06
C ASP A 497 7.89 -19.15 -17.54
N CYS A 498 8.14 -20.12 -16.66
CA CYS A 498 8.06 -21.55 -16.97
C CYS A 498 6.63 -22.06 -17.19
N GLU A 499 5.64 -21.46 -16.54
CA GLU A 499 4.22 -21.66 -16.80
C GLU A 499 3.89 -21.26 -18.26
N LYS A 500 4.35 -20.08 -18.71
CA LYS A 500 4.18 -19.62 -20.10
C LYS A 500 4.96 -20.49 -21.10
N GLU A 501 6.26 -20.71 -20.87
CA GLU A 501 7.16 -21.47 -21.76
C GLU A 501 6.70 -22.93 -21.98
N SER A 502 6.10 -23.54 -20.96
CA SER A 502 5.61 -24.93 -21.02
C SER A 502 4.17 -25.07 -21.53
N ASN A 503 3.48 -23.95 -21.80
CA ASN A 503 2.04 -23.88 -22.01
C ASN A 503 1.24 -24.55 -20.86
N TYR A 504 1.56 -24.15 -19.62
CA TYR A 504 0.91 -24.57 -18.37
C TYR A 504 0.85 -26.10 -18.15
N LYS A 505 1.82 -26.85 -18.68
CA LYS A 505 1.89 -28.32 -18.53
C LYS A 505 2.69 -28.69 -17.28
N PRO A 506 2.07 -29.23 -16.20
CA PRO A 506 2.66 -29.29 -14.86
C PRO A 506 4.08 -29.87 -14.78
N THR A 507 4.31 -31.03 -15.42
CA THR A 507 5.61 -31.71 -15.48
C THR A 507 6.67 -30.90 -16.24
N ALA A 508 6.27 -30.19 -17.29
CA ALA A 508 7.16 -29.37 -18.10
C ALA A 508 7.47 -28.03 -17.40
N THR A 509 6.47 -27.39 -16.78
CA THR A 509 6.65 -26.26 -15.86
C THR A 509 7.71 -26.58 -14.80
N LEU A 510 7.54 -27.72 -14.10
CA LEU A 510 8.41 -28.10 -13.00
C LEU A 510 9.85 -28.41 -13.47
N LYS A 511 10.01 -29.02 -14.65
CA LYS A 511 11.34 -29.24 -15.27
C LYS A 511 12.01 -27.93 -15.65
N CYS A 512 11.28 -27.01 -16.29
CA CYS A 512 11.77 -25.68 -16.64
C CYS A 512 12.22 -24.92 -15.38
N TYR A 513 11.37 -24.89 -14.35
CA TYR A 513 11.63 -24.12 -13.14
C TYR A 513 12.89 -24.59 -12.41
N LYS A 514 13.09 -25.92 -12.29
CA LYS A 514 14.34 -26.49 -11.74
C LYS A 514 15.58 -26.06 -12.53
N ASN A 515 15.52 -26.08 -13.86
CA ASN A 515 16.62 -25.63 -14.71
C ASN A 515 16.90 -24.14 -14.54
N LYS A 516 15.86 -23.29 -14.43
CA LYS A 516 16.02 -21.86 -14.17
C LYS A 516 16.65 -21.61 -12.80
N CYS A 517 16.22 -22.30 -11.73
CA CYS A 517 16.85 -22.21 -10.41
C CYS A 517 18.35 -22.54 -10.43
N GLU A 518 18.75 -23.61 -11.14
CA GLU A 518 20.17 -23.99 -11.27
C GLU A 518 21.02 -22.93 -11.98
N SER A 519 20.48 -22.32 -13.04
CA SER A 519 21.15 -21.29 -13.84
C SER A 519 21.25 -19.94 -13.11
N VAL A 520 20.09 -19.42 -12.66
CA VAL A 520 19.94 -18.07 -12.09
C VAL A 520 20.69 -17.92 -10.77
N PHE A 521 20.74 -18.98 -9.96
CA PHE A 521 21.42 -19.01 -8.67
C PHE A 521 22.71 -19.85 -8.69
N SER A 522 23.34 -19.98 -9.86
CA SER A 522 24.62 -20.69 -10.01
C SER A 522 25.75 -20.11 -9.14
N SER A 523 25.68 -18.81 -8.81
CA SER A 523 26.62 -18.09 -7.94
C SER A 523 26.28 -18.14 -6.44
N ASP A 524 25.07 -18.55 -6.03
CA ASP A 524 24.63 -18.59 -4.63
C ASP A 524 23.87 -19.89 -4.32
N SER A 525 24.57 -20.83 -3.67
CA SER A 525 24.01 -22.15 -3.33
C SER A 525 22.88 -22.11 -2.30
N GLU A 526 22.75 -21.03 -1.53
CA GLU A 526 21.67 -20.86 -0.54
C GLU A 526 20.41 -20.33 -1.23
N ALA A 527 20.54 -19.28 -2.04
CA ALA A 527 19.48 -18.78 -2.91
C ALA A 527 18.91 -19.86 -3.83
N LYS A 528 19.80 -20.71 -4.39
CA LYS A 528 19.42 -21.85 -5.20
C LYS A 528 18.55 -22.86 -4.45
N LYS A 529 18.91 -23.22 -3.21
CA LYS A 529 18.09 -24.10 -2.36
C LYS A 529 16.71 -23.48 -2.10
N GLY A 530 16.67 -22.16 -1.89
CA GLY A 530 15.43 -21.39 -1.77
C GLY A 530 14.53 -21.48 -2.99
N CYS A 531 15.05 -21.23 -4.18
CA CYS A 531 14.30 -21.40 -5.44
C CYS A 531 13.80 -22.85 -5.58
N LEU A 532 14.66 -23.84 -5.35
CA LEU A 532 14.31 -25.25 -5.43
C LEU A 532 13.31 -25.72 -4.35
N PHE A 533 13.06 -24.96 -3.28
CA PHE A 533 12.01 -25.25 -2.30
C PHE A 533 10.63 -25.28 -2.95
N LEU A 534 10.30 -24.29 -3.79
CA LEU A 534 9.04 -24.25 -4.54
C LEU A 534 8.89 -25.49 -5.44
N ALA A 535 10.00 -25.94 -6.05
CA ALA A 535 10.03 -27.10 -6.92
C ALA A 535 9.88 -28.44 -6.17
N ASN A 536 10.53 -28.58 -5.01
CA ASN A 536 10.71 -29.87 -4.34
C ASN A 536 9.71 -30.07 -3.19
N PHE A 537 9.42 -29.04 -2.40
CA PHE A 537 8.42 -29.11 -1.33
C PHE A 537 7.01 -28.82 -1.86
N MET A 538 6.86 -27.73 -2.63
CA MET A 538 5.56 -27.25 -3.13
C MET A 538 5.22 -27.74 -4.56
N SER A 539 6.01 -28.65 -5.14
CA SER A 539 5.81 -29.26 -6.47
C SER A 539 5.67 -28.27 -7.64
N GLY A 540 6.07 -27.00 -7.49
CA GLY A 540 5.81 -25.95 -8.48
C GLY A 540 4.32 -25.59 -8.62
N ALA A 541 3.54 -25.70 -7.55
CA ALA A 541 2.13 -25.30 -7.52
C ALA A 541 1.99 -23.76 -7.56
N GLY A 542 1.40 -23.23 -8.64
CA GLY A 542 1.17 -21.80 -8.85
C GLY A 542 -0.01 -21.24 -8.05
N ASN A 543 0.29 -20.56 -6.95
CA ASN A 543 -0.66 -19.87 -6.07
C ASN A 543 -1.70 -20.80 -5.39
N PRO A 544 -1.24 -21.76 -4.54
CA PRO A 544 -2.08 -22.80 -3.96
C PRO A 544 -3.03 -22.27 -2.86
N LEU A 545 -4.27 -22.77 -2.88
CA LEU A 545 -5.27 -22.54 -1.84
C LEU A 545 -4.94 -23.35 -0.57
N HIS A 546 -5.10 -22.73 0.59
CA HIS A 546 -4.82 -23.32 1.90
C HIS A 546 -5.87 -22.92 2.94
N ASP A 547 -5.95 -23.71 4.00
CA ASP A 547 -6.59 -23.33 5.26
C ASP A 547 -5.50 -22.96 6.28
N TYR A 548 -5.68 -21.91 7.07
CA TYR A 548 -4.67 -21.42 8.02
C TYR A 548 -5.18 -21.36 9.46
N VAL A 549 -4.25 -21.58 10.39
CA VAL A 549 -4.43 -21.34 11.84
C VAL A 549 -3.17 -20.69 12.40
N GLU A 550 -3.32 -19.76 13.33
CA GLU A 550 -2.21 -19.16 14.08
C GLU A 550 -1.63 -20.18 15.08
N VAL A 551 -0.30 -20.21 15.18
CA VAL A 551 0.46 -21.22 15.95
C VAL A 551 1.53 -20.56 16.83
N GLU A 552 1.98 -21.26 17.87
CA GLU A 552 3.22 -20.90 18.56
C GLU A 552 4.39 -20.98 17.57
N CYS A 553 5.22 -19.94 17.52
CA CYS A 553 6.36 -19.89 16.61
C CYS A 553 7.45 -20.91 16.97
N PRO A 554 7.77 -21.86 16.08
CA PRO A 554 8.76 -22.90 16.37
C PRO A 554 10.18 -22.34 16.38
N GLU A 555 11.07 -22.97 17.17
CA GLU A 555 12.46 -22.51 17.35
C GLU A 555 13.23 -22.38 16.02
N VAL A 556 12.97 -23.27 15.07
CA VAL A 556 13.62 -23.25 13.74
C VAL A 556 13.31 -22.00 12.93
N LEU A 557 12.18 -21.32 13.18
CA LEU A 557 11.88 -20.01 12.60
C LEU A 557 12.40 -18.88 13.50
N LYS A 558 12.22 -18.94 14.82
CA LYS A 558 12.73 -17.90 15.75
C LYS A 558 14.25 -17.72 15.68
N ALA A 559 15.02 -18.80 15.51
CA ALA A 559 16.46 -18.76 15.34
C ALA A 559 16.92 -18.12 14.00
N LYS A 560 15.98 -17.84 13.09
CA LYS A 560 16.19 -17.21 11.77
C LYS A 560 15.38 -15.93 11.59
N TYR A 561 14.48 -15.60 12.52
CA TYR A 561 13.72 -14.35 12.52
C TYR A 561 14.70 -13.21 12.59
#